data_AF-A4JTN1-F1
#
_entry.id   AF-A4JTN1-F1
#
_cell.length_a   1.000
_cell.length_b   1.000
_cell.length_c   1.000
_cell.angle_alpha   90.00
_cell.angle_beta   90.00
_cell.angle_gamma   90.00
#
_symmetry.space_group_name_H-M   'P 1'
#
loop_
_entity.id
_entity.type
_entity.pdbx_description
1 polymer ?
#
loop_
_entity_poly.entity_id
_entity_poly.type
_entity_poly.pdbx_seq_one_letter_code
_entity_poly.pdbx_strand_id
1 'polypeptide(L)'
;MKQIFGGAFVVVFVGWLLYAAFAEQPCERIYRGAAPVRIAFDAVRWGGHNFLTQDSRLRLISWSISADGVTQKFLGRLFYGPSLDCRQ
;
A
#
# COMPACT_ATOMS: atom_id res chain seq x y z
N MET A 1 -18.71 5.13 20.62
CA MET A 1 -18.00 4.18 19.73
C MET A 1 -17.40 4.84 18.48
N LYS A 2 -18.14 5.63 17.68
CA LYS A 2 -17.60 6.28 16.46
C LYS A 2 -16.32 7.11 16.66
N GLN A 3 -16.21 7.86 17.76
CA GLN A 3 -15.01 8.65 18.07
C GLN A 3 -13.76 7.81 18.40
N ILE A 4 -13.93 6.63 19.00
CA ILE A 4 -12.81 5.74 19.36
C ILE A 4 -12.18 5.15 18.09
N PHE A 5 -13.03 4.73 17.14
CA PHE A 5 -12.56 4.25 15.83
C PHE A 5 -11.88 5.36 15.02
N GLY A 6 -12.38 6.59 15.10
CA GLY A 6 -11.74 7.75 14.48
C GLY A 6 -10.35 8.03 15.06
N GLY A 7 -10.22 8.01 16.39
CA GLY A 7 -8.93 8.23 17.07
C GLY A 7 -7.90 7.14 16.73
N ALA A 8 -8.30 5.86 16.76
CA ALA A 8 -7.41 4.75 16.42
C ALA A 8 -6.92 4.82 14.96
N PHE A 9 -7.80 5.18 14.01
CA PHE A 9 -7.41 5.37 12.62
C PHE A 9 -6.37 6.48 12.47
N VAL A 10 -6.55 7.61 13.15
CA VAL A 10 -5.58 8.71 13.11
C VAL A 10 -4.22 8.28 13.64
N VAL A 11 -4.17 7.54 14.76
CA VAL A 11 -2.91 7.05 15.32
C VAL A 11 -2.19 6.11 14.35
N VAL A 12 -2.91 5.18 13.74
CA VAL A 12 -2.33 4.27 12.73
C VAL A 12 -1.86 5.03 11.51
N PHE A 13 -2.64 6.00 11.04
CA PHE A 13 -2.31 6.82 9.88
C PHE A 13 -1.05 7.66 10.12
N VAL A 14 -0.98 8.36 11.26
CA VAL A 14 0.20 9.15 11.65
C VAL A 14 1.42 8.24 11.86
N GLY A 15 1.25 7.10 12.54
CA GLY A 15 2.32 6.12 12.72
C GLY A 15 2.87 5.60 11.41
N TRP A 16 2.00 5.32 10.43
CA TRP A 16 2.38 4.92 9.09
C TRP A 16 3.16 6.02 8.35
N LEU A 17 2.69 7.27 8.40
CA LEU A 17 3.40 8.40 7.78
C LEU A 17 4.81 8.55 8.36
N LEU A 18 4.96 8.46 9.68
CA LEU A 18 6.26 8.50 10.33
C LEU A 18 7.12 7.31 9.89
N TYR A 19 6.60 6.10 9.95
CA TYR A 19 7.30 4.88 9.52
C TYR A 19 7.80 4.97 8.07
N ALA A 20 6.99 5.54 7.16
CA ALA A 20 7.37 5.76 5.78
C ALA A 20 8.44 6.85 5.64
N ALA A 21 8.31 7.97 6.34
CA ALA A 21 9.24 9.09 6.26
C ALA A 21 10.63 8.79 6.85
N PHE A 22 10.69 7.99 7.92
CA PHE A 22 11.93 7.63 8.62
C PHE A 22 12.82 6.62 7.90
N ALA A 23 12.39 6.06 6.76
CA ALA A 23 13.29 5.24 5.96
C ALA A 23 14.48 6.07 5.44
N GLU A 24 15.68 5.51 5.44
CA GLU A 24 16.89 6.24 5.02
C GLU A 24 16.94 6.37 3.50
N GLN A 25 16.54 5.32 2.79
CA GLN A 25 16.60 5.26 1.33
C GLN A 25 15.30 5.74 0.68
N PRO A 26 15.36 6.54 -0.40
CA PRO A 26 14.19 7.00 -1.14
C PRO A 26 13.27 5.85 -1.57
N CYS A 27 13.82 4.76 -2.11
CA CYS A 27 13.03 3.61 -2.55
C CYS A 27 12.36 2.87 -1.40
N GLU A 28 12.99 2.83 -0.24
CA GLU A 28 12.36 2.25 0.95
C GLU A 28 11.21 3.13 1.46
N ARG A 29 11.35 4.46 1.41
CA ARG A 29 10.24 5.38 1.72
C ARG A 29 9.05 5.17 0.78
N ILE A 30 9.31 5.01 -0.52
CA ILE A 30 8.30 4.69 -1.53
C ILE A 30 7.62 3.34 -1.23
N TYR A 31 8.43 2.31 -0.95
CA TYR A 31 7.93 0.98 -0.63
C TYR A 31 7.06 0.99 0.63
N ARG A 32 7.47 1.68 1.69
CA ARG A 32 6.67 1.85 2.93
C ARG A 32 5.44 2.72 2.71
N GLY A 33 5.52 3.72 1.83
CA GLY A 33 4.41 4.58 1.43
C GLY A 33 3.31 3.84 0.64
N ALA A 34 3.65 2.79 -0.10
CA ALA A 34 2.65 1.98 -0.79
C ALA A 34 1.95 0.93 0.11
N ALA A 35 2.36 0.80 1.39
CA ALA A 35 1.81 -0.19 2.32
C ALA A 35 0.27 -0.18 2.46
N PRO A 36 -0.44 0.96 2.50
CA PRO A 36 -1.90 0.96 2.60
C PRO A 36 -2.59 0.25 1.45
N VAL A 37 -2.03 0.33 0.23
CA VAL A 37 -2.57 -0.37 -0.95
C VAL A 37 -2.46 -1.87 -0.76
N ARG A 38 -1.30 -2.36 -0.30
CA ARG A 38 -1.10 -3.80 -0.01
C ARG A 38 -2.07 -4.29 1.07
N ILE A 39 -2.22 -3.54 2.15
CA ILE A 39 -3.16 -3.86 3.24
C ILE A 39 -4.59 -3.95 2.73
N ALA A 40 -5.01 -3.00 1.87
CA ALA A 40 -6.35 -3.03 1.28
C ALA A 40 -6.56 -4.29 0.42
N PHE A 41 -5.57 -4.66 -0.39
CA PHE A 41 -5.63 -5.87 -1.20
C PHE A 41 -5.63 -7.15 -0.37
N ASP A 42 -4.85 -7.21 0.71
CA ASP A 42 -4.83 -8.35 1.61
C ASP A 42 -6.14 -8.49 2.38
N ALA A 43 -6.77 -7.37 2.78
CA ALA A 43 -8.11 -7.39 3.35
C ALA A 43 -9.16 -7.91 2.35
N VAL A 44 -9.09 -7.49 1.08
CA VAL A 44 -9.98 -7.99 0.03
C VAL A 44 -9.75 -9.48 -0.23
N ARG A 45 -8.50 -9.96 -0.25
CA ARG A 45 -8.18 -11.38 -0.38
C ARG A 45 -8.74 -12.19 0.77
N TRP A 46 -8.52 -11.72 1.99
CA TRP A 46 -8.97 -12.38 3.20
C TRP A 46 -10.51 -12.47 3.22
N GLY A 47 -11.21 -11.35 2.98
CA GLY A 47 -12.67 -11.33 2.93
C GLY A 47 -13.26 -12.11 1.75
N GLY A 48 -12.57 -12.14 0.61
CA GLY A 48 -12.99 -12.84 -0.60
C GLY A 48 -12.61 -14.33 -0.64
N HIS A 49 -11.81 -14.83 0.30
CA HIS A 49 -11.25 -16.17 0.23
C HIS A 49 -12.33 -17.25 0.06
N ASN A 50 -13.45 -17.16 0.78
CA ASN A 50 -14.50 -18.19 0.71
C ASN A 50 -15.51 -17.98 -0.44
N PHE A 51 -15.44 -16.87 -1.17
CA PHE A 51 -16.44 -16.46 -2.16
C PHE A 51 -15.87 -16.36 -3.59
N LEU A 52 -14.54 -16.31 -3.74
CA LEU A 52 -13.88 -16.14 -5.03
C LEU A 52 -13.43 -17.47 -5.63
N THR A 53 -13.74 -17.66 -6.90
CA THR A 53 -13.18 -18.73 -7.75
C THR A 53 -11.66 -18.59 -7.89
N GLN A 54 -10.97 -19.68 -8.22
CA GLN A 54 -9.52 -19.69 -8.38
C GLN A 54 -9.03 -18.65 -9.40
N ASP A 55 -9.71 -18.51 -10.54
CA ASP A 55 -9.39 -17.49 -11.56
C ASP A 55 -9.52 -16.07 -11.01
N SER A 56 -10.56 -15.82 -10.22
CA SER A 56 -10.79 -14.51 -9.60
C SER A 56 -9.70 -14.19 -8.57
N ARG A 57 -9.23 -15.19 -7.82
CA ARG A 57 -8.10 -15.04 -6.89
C ARG A 57 -6.80 -14.70 -7.64
N LEU A 58 -6.52 -15.38 -8.75
CA LEU A 58 -5.35 -15.11 -9.59
C LEU A 58 -5.39 -13.70 -10.19
N ARG A 59 -6.57 -13.27 -10.68
CA ARG A 59 -6.77 -11.90 -11.16
C ARG A 59 -6.54 -10.87 -10.05
N LEU A 60 -7.03 -11.13 -8.84
CA LEU A 60 -6.82 -10.25 -7.68
C LEU A 60 -5.33 -10.17 -7.30
N ILE A 61 -4.57 -11.25 -7.47
CA ILE A 61 -3.11 -11.25 -7.29
C ILE A 61 -2.43 -10.34 -8.32
N SER A 62 -2.71 -10.56 -9.60
CA SER A 62 -2.19 -9.72 -10.67
C SER A 62 -2.54 -8.24 -10.47
N TRP A 63 -3.79 -7.96 -10.07
CA TRP A 63 -4.25 -6.59 -9.87
C TRP A 63 -3.57 -5.91 -8.68
N SER A 64 -3.33 -6.62 -7.57
CA SER A 64 -2.60 -6.02 -6.45
C SER A 64 -1.16 -5.68 -6.80
N ILE A 65 -0.47 -6.54 -7.56
CA ILE A 65 0.92 -6.33 -7.96
C ILE A 65 0.99 -5.09 -8.85
N SER A 66 0.06 -5.01 -9.82
CA SER A 66 -0.03 -3.84 -10.69
C SER A 66 -0.36 -2.57 -9.91
N ALA A 67 -1.31 -2.62 -8.97
CA ALA A 67 -1.70 -1.46 -8.18
C ALA A 67 -0.56 -0.98 -7.29
N ASP A 68 0.13 -1.89 -6.59
CA ASP A 68 1.30 -1.55 -5.77
C ASP A 68 2.41 -0.92 -6.62
N GLY A 69 2.73 -1.51 -7.78
CA GLY A 69 3.72 -0.94 -8.70
C GLY A 69 3.34 0.45 -9.23
N VAL A 70 2.07 0.67 -9.57
CA VAL A 70 1.57 1.98 -10.00
C VAL A 70 1.65 3.00 -8.86
N THR A 71 1.27 2.62 -7.64
CA THR A 71 1.36 3.48 -6.47
C THR A 71 2.80 3.84 -6.16
N GLN A 72 3.72 2.88 -6.16
CA GLN A 72 5.14 3.15 -5.95
C GLN A 72 5.70 4.10 -7.01
N LYS A 73 5.35 3.91 -8.28
CA LYS A 73 5.75 4.80 -9.39
C LYS A 73 5.16 6.21 -9.23
N PHE A 74 3.90 6.31 -8.81
CA PHE A 74 3.24 7.58 -8.56
C PHE A 74 3.91 8.34 -7.41
N LEU A 75 4.13 7.67 -6.27
CA LEU A 75 4.82 8.25 -5.12
C LEU A 75 6.27 8.65 -5.48
N GLY A 76 6.96 7.83 -6.27
CA GLY A 76 8.32 8.10 -6.75
C GLY A 76 8.38 9.41 -7.50
N ARG A 77 7.46 9.59 -8.46
CA ARG A 77 7.33 10.82 -9.24
C ARG A 77 6.92 12.02 -8.39
N LEU A 78 6.00 11.83 -7.45
CA LEU A 78 5.48 12.90 -6.61
C LEU A 78 6.55 13.49 -5.69
N PHE A 79 7.36 12.64 -5.06
CA PHE A 79 8.32 13.08 -4.04
C PHE A 79 9.75 13.26 -4.54
N TYR A 80 10.15 12.54 -5.59
CA TYR A 80 11.55 12.51 -6.07
C TYR A 80 11.69 12.83 -7.55
N GLY A 81 10.59 13.10 -8.26
CA GLY A 81 10.60 13.39 -9.68
C GLY A 81 10.75 12.14 -10.56
N PRO A 82 10.88 12.33 -11.89
CA PRO A 82 10.84 11.24 -12.86
C PRO A 82 12.11 10.36 -12.88
N SER A 83 13.19 10.77 -12.19
CA SER A 83 14.48 10.08 -12.19
C SER A 83 14.62 8.95 -11.18
N LEU A 84 13.72 8.85 -10.20
CA LEU A 84 13.75 7.77 -9.23
C LEU A 84 13.10 6.51 -9.81
N ASP A 85 13.91 5.49 -10.12
CA ASP A 85 13.42 4.14 -10.46
C ASP A 85 13.76 3.16 -9.33
N CYS A 86 12.73 2.62 -8.70
CA CYS A 86 12.83 1.64 -7.62
C CYS A 86 12.54 0.22 -8.09
N ARG A 87 12.58 -0.02 -9.41
CA ARG A 87 12.56 -1.37 -10.00
C ARG A 87 13.88 -2.09 -9.68
N GLN A 88 13.93 -2.73 -8.53
CA GLN A 88 14.80 -3.88 -8.24
C GLN A 88 13.95 -5.14 -8.19
#